data_AF-A0A955GRE9-F1
#
_entry.id   AF-A0A955GRE9-F1
#
_cell.length_a   1.000
_cell.length_b   1.000
_cell.length_c   1.000
_cell.angle_alpha   90.00
_cell.angle_beta   90.00
_cell.angle_gamma   90.00
#
_symmetry.space_group_name_H-M   'P 1'
#
loop_
_entity.id
_entity.type
_entity.pdbx_description
1 polymer ?
#
loop_
_entity_poly.entity_id
_entity_poly.type
_entity_poly.pdbx_seq_one_letter_code
_entity_poly.pdbx_strand_id
1 'polypeptide(L)'
;MHDTKQKTVFVGVSGGVDSSVSLAILKDQGYDVVGVFIRTWQPDWIACTWRDERRDAMRVCAHLDVPFVELDLEREYKEGVADYMISEYRAGRTPNPDVMCNREVKFGGFLKWALNHGADYVATGHYVDRKVHDDSTVTMLRGNDPQKDQSYFVWTLTQEQLKYILFPVGGMPKSQVRTLAKKYQLPTATKKDSQGICFIGDIDMKDFLSHYINEQPGSVVTTNGEIIGSHTGALFYTIGERHGFTIDAQHKGTSDEPYYVVGKDIEQNTLIVSQHPDTYKKNTQHRVHLIHIVDNQDIFKEGLNLEVQIRYRGEVKQCTIVEYQPSLKRMTVEFAEPDATIASGQSVVFYRGDVCLGGGIIA
;
A
#
# COMPACT_ATOMS: atom_id res chain seq x y z
N MET A 1 -42.88 18.05 2.82
CA MET A 1 -41.76 17.86 3.76
C MET A 1 -41.00 16.64 3.28
N HIS A 2 -39.94 16.84 2.47
CA HIS A 2 -39.03 15.74 2.17
C HIS A 2 -38.19 15.52 3.41
N ASP A 3 -38.40 14.38 4.04
CA ASP A 3 -37.59 13.87 5.14
C ASP A 3 -36.18 13.64 4.57
N THR A 4 -35.30 14.64 4.66
CA THR A 4 -33.90 14.51 4.26
C THR A 4 -33.21 13.66 5.31
N LYS A 5 -33.37 12.34 5.15
CA LYS A 5 -32.73 11.34 6.00
C LYS A 5 -31.23 11.64 6.06
N GLN A 6 -30.72 11.81 7.27
CA GLN A 6 -29.30 11.97 7.55
C GLN A 6 -28.53 10.82 6.90
N LYS A 7 -27.49 11.12 6.13
CA LYS A 7 -26.69 10.11 5.43
C LYS A 7 -25.90 9.28 6.44
N THR A 8 -25.92 7.96 6.28
CA THR A 8 -25.23 7.03 7.18
C THR A 8 -23.82 6.72 6.65
N VAL A 9 -22.81 6.86 7.52
CA VAL A 9 -21.40 6.61 7.17
C VAL A 9 -20.78 5.59 8.10
N PHE A 10 -20.25 4.51 7.53
CA PHE A 10 -19.50 3.51 8.27
C PHE A 10 -18.02 3.86 8.21
N VAL A 11 -17.41 4.16 9.35
CA VAL A 11 -16.01 4.59 9.42
C VAL A 11 -15.15 3.41 9.87
N GLY A 12 -14.12 3.06 9.10
CA GLY A 12 -13.12 2.08 9.52
C GLY A 12 -12.25 2.64 10.65
N VAL A 13 -12.42 2.17 11.88
CA VAL A 13 -11.73 2.63 13.09
C VAL A 13 -10.69 1.59 13.53
N SER A 14 -9.44 1.78 13.11
CA SER A 14 -8.30 0.90 13.46
C SER A 14 -7.75 1.11 14.89
N GLY A 15 -8.33 2.01 15.67
CA GLY A 15 -7.76 2.43 16.96
C GLY A 15 -6.53 3.34 16.82
N GLY A 16 -6.25 3.86 15.62
CA GLY A 16 -5.26 4.90 15.34
C GLY A 16 -5.85 6.31 15.38
N VAL A 17 -4.98 7.33 15.43
CA VAL A 17 -5.43 8.74 15.52
C VAL A 17 -6.22 9.19 14.28
N ASP A 18 -5.84 8.74 13.09
CA ASP A 18 -6.36 9.27 11.82
C ASP A 18 -7.81 8.85 11.60
N SER A 19 -8.11 7.58 11.85
CA SER A 19 -9.46 7.03 11.80
C SER A 19 -10.33 7.59 12.93
N SER A 20 -9.76 7.82 14.11
CA SER A 20 -10.48 8.44 15.24
C SER A 20 -10.90 9.89 14.92
N VAL A 21 -10.01 10.68 14.34
CA VAL A 21 -10.31 12.05 13.91
C VAL A 21 -11.29 12.05 12.73
N SER A 22 -11.16 11.10 11.80
CA SER A 22 -12.11 10.95 10.69
C SER A 22 -13.54 10.72 11.18
N LEU A 23 -13.70 9.84 12.18
CA LEU A 23 -14.99 9.59 12.82
C LEU A 23 -15.55 10.84 13.51
N ALA A 24 -14.72 11.57 14.26
CA ALA A 24 -15.11 12.79 14.95
C ALA A 24 -15.55 13.90 13.97
N ILE A 25 -14.81 14.10 12.87
CA ILE A 25 -15.13 15.08 11.83
C ILE A 25 -16.49 14.77 11.20
N LEU A 26 -16.74 13.51 10.84
CA LEU A 26 -18.01 13.12 10.21
C LEU A 26 -19.19 13.26 11.16
N LYS A 27 -19.00 12.95 12.45
CA LYS A 27 -20.03 13.22 13.48
C LYS A 27 -20.34 14.72 13.56
N ASP A 28 -19.32 15.56 13.63
CA ASP A 28 -19.44 17.02 13.73
C ASP A 28 -20.09 17.65 12.49
N GLN A 29 -19.88 17.05 11.31
CA GLN A 29 -20.55 17.41 10.06
C GLN A 29 -22.02 16.98 9.99
N GLY A 30 -22.52 16.26 11.01
CA GLY A 30 -23.91 15.83 11.08
C GLY A 30 -24.22 14.61 10.23
N TYR A 31 -23.27 13.69 10.00
CA TYR A 31 -23.58 12.36 9.48
C TYR A 31 -24.07 11.42 10.60
N ASP A 32 -24.88 10.43 10.23
CA ASP A 32 -25.18 9.30 11.10
C ASP A 32 -24.00 8.32 11.00
N VAL A 33 -23.12 8.32 12.01
CA VAL A 33 -21.83 7.61 11.93
C VAL A 33 -21.81 6.32 12.75
N VAL A 34 -21.25 5.27 12.17
CA VAL A 34 -20.98 3.99 12.85
C VAL A 34 -19.50 3.70 12.77
N GLY A 35 -18.85 3.45 13.91
CA GLY A 35 -17.47 3.01 13.96
C GLY A 35 -17.37 1.50 13.71
N VAL A 36 -16.52 1.10 12.77
CA VAL A 36 -16.31 -0.31 12.40
C VAL A 36 -14.85 -0.69 12.61
N PHE A 37 -14.58 -1.61 13.53
CA PHE A 37 -13.27 -2.24 13.67
C PHE A 37 -13.21 -3.48 12.78
N ILE A 38 -12.28 -3.50 11.83
CA ILE A 38 -12.09 -4.64 10.93
C ILE A 38 -11.06 -5.57 11.57
N ARG A 39 -11.50 -6.77 11.97
CA ARG A 39 -10.62 -7.84 12.43
C ARG A 39 -10.04 -8.56 11.22
N THR A 40 -8.72 -8.57 11.13
CA THR A 40 -7.96 -9.18 10.03
C THR A 40 -7.14 -10.36 10.51
N TRP A 41 -6.79 -11.25 9.59
CA TRP A 41 -6.00 -12.42 9.92
C TRP A 41 -4.61 -12.03 10.42
N GLN A 42 -4.13 -12.76 11.42
CA GLN A 42 -2.79 -12.69 11.95
C GLN A 42 -2.30 -14.13 12.16
N PRO A 43 -1.01 -14.44 11.91
CA PRO A 43 -0.47 -15.76 12.23
C PRO A 43 -0.53 -16.07 13.73
N ASP A 44 -0.85 -17.32 14.06
CA ASP A 44 -1.00 -17.78 15.46
C ASP A 44 0.28 -17.68 16.30
N TRP A 45 1.44 -17.67 15.64
CA TRP A 45 2.75 -17.56 16.27
C TRP A 45 3.18 -16.10 16.56
N ILE A 46 2.44 -15.11 16.03
CA ILE A 46 2.66 -13.70 16.35
C ILE A 46 1.76 -13.31 17.52
N ALA A 47 2.33 -12.55 18.47
CA ALA A 47 1.55 -12.01 19.59
C ALA A 47 0.34 -11.19 19.09
N CYS A 48 -0.84 -11.52 19.60
CA CYS A 48 -2.09 -10.89 19.21
C CYS A 48 -2.09 -9.39 19.57
N THR A 49 -2.03 -8.51 18.57
CA THR A 49 -2.02 -7.05 18.75
C THR A 49 -3.39 -6.41 18.55
N TRP A 50 -4.24 -7.01 17.71
CA TRP A 50 -5.53 -6.42 17.32
C TRP A 50 -6.49 -6.19 18.49
N ARG A 51 -6.36 -6.95 19.59
CA ARG A 51 -7.20 -6.77 20.79
C ARG A 51 -7.03 -5.40 21.43
N ASP A 52 -5.80 -4.90 21.49
CA ASP A 52 -5.52 -3.58 22.04
C ASP A 52 -6.01 -2.47 21.10
N GLU A 53 -5.80 -2.64 19.78
CA GLU A 53 -6.32 -1.74 18.76
C GLU A 53 -7.84 -1.65 18.77
N ARG A 54 -8.51 -2.80 18.89
CA ARG A 54 -9.95 -2.90 19.05
C ARG A 54 -10.43 -2.17 20.29
N ARG A 55 -9.74 -2.35 21.43
CA ARG A 55 -10.08 -1.65 22.67
C ARG A 55 -9.96 -0.13 22.50
N ASP A 56 -8.93 0.34 21.80
CA ASP A 56 -8.78 1.77 21.50
C ASP A 56 -9.89 2.28 20.57
N ALA A 57 -10.25 1.51 19.53
CA ALA A 57 -11.36 1.83 18.64
C ALA A 57 -12.70 1.92 19.40
N MET A 58 -12.97 0.96 20.29
CA MET A 58 -14.15 0.98 21.16
C MET A 58 -14.18 2.20 22.08
N ARG A 59 -13.04 2.55 22.69
CA ARG A 59 -12.92 3.74 23.56
C ARG A 59 -13.20 5.03 22.80
N VAL A 60 -12.71 5.13 21.57
CA VAL A 60 -12.99 6.28 20.69
C VAL A 60 -14.47 6.35 20.37
N CYS A 61 -15.10 5.24 19.99
CA CYS A 61 -16.53 5.23 19.67
C CYS A 61 -17.39 5.57 20.90
N ALA A 62 -17.05 5.03 22.07
CA ALA A 62 -17.73 5.35 23.32
C ALA A 62 -17.54 6.82 23.73
N HIS A 63 -16.33 7.36 23.61
CA HIS A 63 -16.03 8.77 23.89
C HIS A 63 -16.83 9.71 22.99
N LEU A 64 -16.96 9.33 21.72
CA LEU A 64 -17.71 10.09 20.74
C LEU A 64 -19.22 9.78 20.78
N ASP A 65 -19.71 8.89 21.64
CA ASP A 65 -21.11 8.44 21.67
C ASP A 65 -21.63 8.03 20.29
N VAL A 66 -20.97 7.02 19.69
CA VAL A 66 -21.35 6.44 18.40
C VAL A 66 -21.37 4.91 18.48
N PRO A 67 -22.24 4.24 17.70
CA PRO A 67 -22.25 2.78 17.62
C PRO A 67 -20.91 2.21 17.18
N PHE A 68 -20.58 1.04 17.74
CA PHE A 68 -19.37 0.29 17.43
C PHE A 68 -19.74 -1.09 16.92
N VAL A 69 -19.16 -1.48 15.78
CA VAL A 69 -19.31 -2.82 15.21
C VAL A 69 -17.93 -3.42 14.96
N GLU A 70 -17.80 -4.71 15.25
CA GLU A 70 -16.66 -5.50 14.79
C GLU A 70 -17.06 -6.25 13.51
N LEU A 71 -16.23 -6.12 12.48
CA LEU A 71 -16.38 -6.83 11.22
C LEU A 71 -15.21 -7.80 11.06
N ASP A 72 -15.53 -9.09 10.95
CA ASP A 72 -14.57 -10.13 10.65
C ASP A 72 -14.31 -10.20 9.13
N LEU A 73 -13.06 -9.94 8.73
CA LEU A 73 -12.55 -10.14 7.38
C LEU A 73 -11.24 -10.94 7.41
N GLU A 74 -11.10 -11.86 8.36
CA GLU A 74 -9.89 -12.68 8.48
C GLU A 74 -9.64 -13.50 7.22
N ARG A 75 -10.69 -14.12 6.66
CA ARG A 75 -10.58 -14.91 5.44
C ARG A 75 -10.18 -14.06 4.24
N GLU A 76 -10.88 -12.95 4.00
CA GLU A 76 -10.60 -12.02 2.91
C GLU A 76 -9.16 -11.48 2.99
N TYR A 77 -8.70 -11.19 4.21
CA TYR A 77 -7.32 -10.76 4.44
C TYR A 77 -6.31 -11.88 4.16
N LYS A 78 -6.56 -13.08 4.70
CA LYS A 78 -5.65 -14.21 4.54
C LYS A 78 -5.49 -14.56 3.06
N GLU A 79 -6.59 -14.72 2.33
CA GLU A 79 -6.58 -15.13 0.93
C GLU A 79 -6.07 -14.00 0.02
N GLY A 80 -6.64 -12.79 0.17
CA GLY A 80 -6.38 -11.66 -0.74
C GLY A 80 -5.09 -10.91 -0.47
N VAL A 81 -4.51 -11.04 0.72
CA VAL A 81 -3.31 -10.29 1.13
C VAL A 81 -2.16 -11.21 1.50
N ALA A 82 -2.33 -12.07 2.50
CA ALA A 82 -1.22 -12.86 3.03
C ALA A 82 -0.80 -13.99 2.08
N ASP A 83 -1.75 -14.81 1.62
CA ASP A 83 -1.50 -15.92 0.71
C ASP A 83 -1.03 -15.41 -0.66
N TYR A 84 -1.63 -14.31 -1.15
CA TYR A 84 -1.13 -13.58 -2.32
C TYR A 84 0.33 -13.19 -2.13
N MET A 85 0.67 -12.50 -1.04
CA MET A 85 2.04 -12.05 -0.76
C MET A 85 3.03 -13.23 -0.76
N ILE A 86 2.71 -14.31 -0.04
CA ILE A 86 3.54 -15.51 0.03
C ILE A 86 3.72 -16.14 -1.37
N SER A 87 2.66 -16.19 -2.18
CA SER A 87 2.71 -16.75 -3.54
C SER A 87 3.60 -15.93 -4.48
N GLU A 88 3.56 -14.60 -4.38
CA GLU A 88 4.39 -13.71 -5.17
C GLU A 88 5.87 -13.84 -4.80
N TYR A 89 6.17 -13.91 -3.50
CA TYR A 89 7.52 -14.18 -3.02
C TYR A 89 8.03 -15.54 -3.48
N ARG A 90 7.20 -16.60 -3.47
CA ARG A 90 7.58 -17.92 -4.03
C ARG A 90 7.90 -17.87 -5.52
N ALA A 91 7.29 -16.94 -6.25
CA ALA A 91 7.56 -16.71 -7.66
C ALA A 91 8.71 -15.71 -7.90
N GLY A 92 9.42 -15.28 -6.85
CA GLY A 92 10.56 -14.37 -6.96
C GLY A 92 10.22 -12.89 -7.08
N ARG A 93 8.93 -12.53 -7.02
CA ARG A 93 8.43 -11.15 -7.12
C ARG A 93 8.35 -10.50 -5.75
N THR A 94 8.34 -9.17 -5.71
CA THR A 94 8.15 -8.39 -4.48
C THR A 94 6.78 -7.70 -4.54
N PRO A 95 5.74 -8.25 -3.91
CA PRO A 95 4.39 -7.68 -3.89
C PRO A 95 4.28 -6.45 -2.97
N ASN A 96 3.15 -5.74 -3.06
CA ASN A 96 2.76 -4.71 -2.10
C ASN A 96 1.49 -5.13 -1.33
N PRO A 97 1.62 -5.65 -0.09
CA PRO A 97 0.47 -6.15 0.69
C PRO A 97 -0.48 -5.03 1.15
N ASP A 98 -0.01 -3.79 1.31
CA ASP A 98 -0.87 -2.67 1.72
C ASP A 98 -1.85 -2.27 0.61
N VAL A 99 -1.39 -2.30 -0.65
CA VAL A 99 -2.27 -2.12 -1.82
C VAL A 99 -3.33 -3.21 -1.87
N MET A 100 -2.96 -4.47 -1.62
CA MET A 100 -3.91 -5.58 -1.61
C MET A 100 -4.88 -5.50 -0.44
N CYS A 101 -4.43 -5.08 0.75
CA CYS A 101 -5.31 -4.83 1.90
C CYS A 101 -6.36 -3.75 1.57
N ASN A 102 -5.97 -2.67 0.91
CA ASN A 102 -6.93 -1.66 0.45
C ASN A 102 -7.92 -2.25 -0.57
N ARG A 103 -7.42 -2.99 -1.56
CA ARG A 103 -8.24 -3.57 -2.63
C ARG A 103 -9.24 -4.62 -2.13
N GLU A 104 -8.76 -5.61 -1.39
CA GLU A 104 -9.53 -6.81 -1.04
C GLU A 104 -10.31 -6.63 0.27
N VAL A 105 -9.75 -5.89 1.23
CA VAL A 105 -10.29 -5.81 2.59
C VAL A 105 -11.02 -4.49 2.83
N LYS A 106 -10.33 -3.34 2.74
CA LYS A 106 -10.94 -2.05 3.12
C LYS A 106 -11.98 -1.56 2.10
N PHE A 107 -11.65 -1.64 0.81
CA PHE A 107 -12.55 -1.19 -0.27
C PHE A 107 -13.14 -2.36 -1.07
N GLY A 108 -12.80 -3.59 -0.68
CA GLY A 108 -13.48 -4.81 -1.09
C GLY A 108 -14.50 -5.24 -0.03
N GLY A 109 -14.09 -6.10 0.90
CA GLY A 109 -14.94 -6.69 1.93
C GLY A 109 -15.72 -5.67 2.77
N PHE A 110 -15.04 -4.66 3.32
CA PHE A 110 -15.67 -3.67 4.19
C PHE A 110 -16.64 -2.76 3.43
N LEU A 111 -16.26 -2.22 2.28
CA LEU A 111 -17.16 -1.42 1.44
C LEU A 111 -18.42 -2.21 1.08
N LYS A 112 -18.25 -3.43 0.56
CA LYS A 112 -19.38 -4.30 0.19
C LYS A 112 -20.29 -4.60 1.38
N TRP A 113 -19.69 -4.95 2.52
CA TRP A 113 -20.44 -5.23 3.75
C TRP A 113 -21.21 -4.00 4.22
N ALA A 114 -20.58 -2.84 4.31
CA ALA A 114 -21.20 -1.61 4.78
C ALA A 114 -22.40 -1.19 3.91
N LEU A 115 -22.26 -1.21 2.58
CA LEU A 115 -23.36 -0.89 1.67
C LEU A 115 -24.55 -1.85 1.84
N ASN A 116 -24.29 -3.15 2.02
CA ASN A 116 -25.33 -4.15 2.30
C ASN A 116 -26.01 -3.95 3.67
N HIS A 117 -25.37 -3.25 4.60
CA HIS A 117 -25.91 -2.92 5.93
C HIS A 117 -26.52 -1.51 5.97
N GLY A 118 -26.74 -0.88 4.81
CA GLY A 118 -27.46 0.38 4.70
C GLY A 118 -26.62 1.64 4.86
N ALA A 119 -25.28 1.53 4.81
CA ALA A 119 -24.42 2.70 4.73
C ALA A 119 -24.61 3.41 3.38
N ASP A 120 -24.70 4.74 3.40
CA ASP A 120 -24.60 5.55 2.18
C ASP A 120 -23.13 5.69 1.74
N TYR A 121 -22.21 5.72 2.72
CA TYR A 121 -20.77 5.84 2.47
C TYR A 121 -19.95 5.01 3.45
N VAL A 122 -18.71 4.69 3.05
CA VAL A 122 -17.65 4.28 3.97
C VAL A 122 -16.61 5.38 4.10
N ALA A 123 -15.97 5.47 5.26
CA ALA A 123 -14.86 6.40 5.46
C ALA A 123 -13.64 5.70 6.06
N THR A 124 -12.46 6.21 5.72
CA THR A 124 -11.20 5.73 6.28
C THR A 124 -10.29 6.90 6.62
N GLY A 125 -9.31 6.67 7.50
CA GLY A 125 -8.29 7.66 7.86
C GLY A 125 -7.16 7.82 6.85
N HIS A 126 -7.38 7.53 5.56
CA HIS A 126 -6.34 7.69 4.55
C HIS A 126 -6.10 9.16 4.19
N TYR A 127 -4.84 9.50 3.98
CA TYR A 127 -4.40 10.82 3.49
C TYR A 127 -4.48 10.88 1.96
N VAL A 128 -5.71 10.90 1.46
CA VAL A 128 -6.07 10.96 0.05
C VAL A 128 -7.20 11.95 -0.08
N ASP A 129 -7.10 12.92 -0.98
CA ASP A 129 -8.20 13.86 -1.19
C ASP A 129 -9.09 13.40 -2.35
N ARG A 130 -10.32 13.90 -2.42
CA ARG A 130 -11.23 13.61 -3.52
C ARG A 130 -12.06 14.82 -3.89
N LYS A 131 -12.30 14.97 -5.19
CA LYS A 131 -13.19 16.00 -5.73
C LYS A 131 -14.36 15.33 -6.45
N VAL A 132 -15.57 15.65 -6.02
CA VAL A 132 -16.81 15.23 -6.70
C VAL A 132 -17.19 16.31 -7.70
N HIS A 133 -17.51 15.92 -8.92
CA HIS A 133 -17.95 16.82 -9.99
C HIS A 133 -19.47 16.80 -10.15
N ASP A 134 -20.02 17.75 -10.90
CA ASP A 134 -21.47 17.91 -11.10
C ASP A 134 -22.12 16.68 -11.77
N ASP A 135 -21.36 15.94 -12.58
CA ASP A 135 -21.78 14.69 -13.23
C ASP A 135 -21.64 13.46 -12.31
N SER A 136 -21.37 13.67 -11.02
CA SER A 136 -21.14 12.64 -10.01
C SER A 136 -19.88 11.78 -10.22
N THR A 137 -19.01 12.13 -11.17
CA THR A 137 -17.67 11.54 -11.25
C THR A 137 -16.82 12.03 -10.07
N VAL A 138 -15.88 11.19 -9.66
CA VAL A 138 -14.96 11.49 -8.56
C VAL A 138 -13.53 11.46 -9.09
N THR A 139 -12.78 12.52 -8.82
CA THR A 139 -11.35 12.56 -9.05
C THR A 139 -10.63 12.28 -7.74
N MET A 140 -9.77 11.26 -7.73
CA MET A 140 -8.89 10.96 -6.61
C MET A 140 -7.63 11.83 -6.70
N LEU A 141 -7.32 12.52 -5.61
CA LEU A 141 -6.21 13.45 -5.51
C LEU A 141 -5.19 12.95 -4.49
N ARG A 142 -3.93 13.36 -4.67
CA ARG A 142 -2.91 13.22 -3.63
C ARG A 142 -3.38 13.84 -2.32
N GLY A 143 -2.93 13.27 -1.21
CA GLY A 143 -3.11 13.91 0.10
C GLY A 143 -2.39 15.26 0.15
N ASN A 144 -2.95 16.22 0.89
CA ASN A 144 -2.39 17.58 1.01
C ASN A 144 -1.04 17.62 1.78
N ASP A 145 -0.69 16.53 2.45
CA ASP A 145 0.62 16.36 3.09
C ASP A 145 1.50 15.44 2.22
N PRO A 146 2.50 15.96 1.50
CA PRO A 146 3.33 15.14 0.62
C PRO A 146 4.08 14.02 1.36
N GLN A 147 4.33 14.19 2.67
CA GLN A 147 4.98 13.15 3.47
C GLN A 147 3.99 12.07 3.91
N LYS A 148 2.69 12.31 3.84
CA LYS A 148 1.66 11.35 4.25
C LYS A 148 0.72 10.92 3.13
N ASP A 149 0.81 11.52 1.94
CA ASP A 149 0.01 11.15 0.76
C ASP A 149 -0.07 9.63 0.59
N GLN A 150 -1.27 9.09 0.68
CA GLN A 150 -1.52 7.65 0.59
C GLN A 150 -2.16 7.24 -0.74
N SER A 151 -2.23 8.14 -1.72
CA SER A 151 -2.80 7.87 -3.05
C SER A 151 -2.13 6.67 -3.72
N TYR A 152 -0.83 6.48 -3.48
CA TYR A 152 -0.06 5.33 -3.95
C TYR A 152 -0.60 3.98 -3.46
N PHE A 153 -1.21 3.91 -2.27
CA PHE A 153 -1.70 2.64 -1.73
C PHE A 153 -3.13 2.33 -2.13
N VAL A 154 -3.84 3.28 -2.72
CA VAL A 154 -5.27 3.16 -3.06
C VAL A 154 -5.53 3.32 -4.56
N TRP A 155 -4.49 3.20 -5.40
CA TRP A 155 -4.61 3.32 -6.86
C TRP A 155 -5.60 2.34 -7.48
N THR A 156 -5.87 1.21 -6.80
CA THR A 156 -6.79 0.15 -7.24
C THR A 156 -8.26 0.56 -7.16
N LEU A 157 -8.57 1.70 -6.54
CA LEU A 157 -9.93 2.21 -6.43
C LEU A 157 -10.52 2.55 -7.80
N THR A 158 -11.65 1.92 -8.10
CA THR A 158 -12.42 2.19 -9.32
C THR A 158 -13.32 3.41 -9.13
N GLN A 159 -13.76 3.99 -10.25
CA GLN A 159 -14.68 5.11 -10.22
C GLN A 159 -16.01 4.80 -9.52
N GLU A 160 -16.51 3.57 -9.66
CA GLU A 160 -17.72 3.13 -8.96
C GLU A 160 -17.52 3.07 -7.45
N GLN A 161 -16.36 2.62 -6.96
CA GLN A 161 -16.07 2.59 -5.53
C GLN A 161 -15.90 4.01 -4.96
N LEU A 162 -15.22 4.90 -5.69
CA LEU A 162 -14.92 6.27 -5.24
C LEU A 162 -16.18 7.09 -4.90
N LYS A 163 -17.32 6.80 -5.56
CA LYS A 163 -18.62 7.42 -5.27
C LYS A 163 -19.11 7.18 -3.83
N TYR A 164 -18.69 6.09 -3.21
CA TYR A 164 -19.14 5.66 -1.87
C TYR A 164 -18.08 5.84 -0.79
N ILE A 165 -16.90 6.41 -1.09
CA ILE A 165 -15.78 6.48 -0.16
C ILE A 165 -15.51 7.93 0.27
N LEU A 166 -15.32 8.12 1.58
CA LEU A 166 -14.90 9.38 2.18
C LEU A 166 -13.48 9.27 2.76
N PHE A 167 -12.73 10.36 2.66
CA PHE A 167 -11.39 10.52 3.24
C PHE A 167 -11.34 11.81 4.08
N PRO A 168 -11.93 11.83 5.29
CA PRO A 168 -12.14 13.08 6.02
C PRO A 168 -10.85 13.81 6.39
N VAL A 169 -9.72 13.11 6.48
CA VAL A 169 -8.41 13.68 6.82
C VAL A 169 -7.53 13.99 5.60
N GLY A 170 -7.95 13.62 4.39
CA GLY A 170 -7.14 13.71 3.17
C GLY A 170 -6.65 15.11 2.81
N GLY A 171 -7.52 16.11 3.01
CA GLY A 171 -7.22 17.51 2.74
C GLY A 171 -6.40 18.22 3.83
N MET A 172 -5.90 17.51 4.85
CA MET A 172 -5.24 18.12 6.01
C MET A 172 -3.82 17.59 6.25
N PRO A 173 -2.89 18.45 6.70
CA PRO A 173 -1.59 18.01 7.19
C PRO A 173 -1.74 17.17 8.46
N LYS A 174 -0.83 16.21 8.66
CA LYS A 174 -0.83 15.33 9.84
C LYS A 174 -0.82 16.10 11.16
N SER A 175 -0.14 17.24 11.20
CA SER A 175 -0.09 18.13 12.36
C SER A 175 -1.47 18.67 12.75
N GLN A 176 -2.30 19.02 11.77
CA GLN A 176 -3.67 19.47 12.00
C GLN A 176 -4.56 18.33 12.52
N VAL A 177 -4.40 17.11 11.98
CA VAL A 177 -5.10 15.92 12.49
C VAL A 177 -4.77 15.67 13.97
N ARG A 178 -3.49 15.82 14.36
CA ARG A 178 -3.08 15.72 15.78
C ARG A 178 -3.68 16.82 16.65
N THR A 179 -3.78 18.04 16.13
CA THR A 179 -4.45 19.15 16.84
C THR A 179 -5.93 18.89 17.03
N LEU A 180 -6.63 18.39 16.00
CA LEU A 180 -8.03 17.99 16.10
C LEU A 180 -8.23 16.85 17.09
N ALA A 181 -7.34 15.85 17.11
CA ALA A 181 -7.43 14.76 18.07
C ALA A 181 -7.40 15.27 19.52
N LYS A 182 -6.55 16.26 19.82
CA LYS A 182 -6.52 16.94 21.13
C LYS A 182 -7.78 17.76 21.39
N LYS A 183 -8.26 18.52 20.38
CA LYS A 183 -9.48 19.34 20.47
C LYS A 183 -10.71 18.48 20.80
N TYR A 184 -10.87 17.35 20.13
CA TYR A 184 -11.94 16.38 20.38
C TYR A 184 -11.68 15.51 21.63
N GLN A 185 -10.55 15.70 22.33
CA GLN A 185 -10.14 14.96 23.52
C GLN A 185 -10.12 13.44 23.29
N LEU A 186 -9.70 13.00 22.10
CA LEU A 186 -9.74 11.60 21.72
C LEU A 186 -8.74 10.77 22.54
N PRO A 187 -9.13 9.57 23.02
CA PRO A 187 -8.21 8.66 23.73
C PRO A 187 -6.93 8.31 22.95
N THR A 188 -7.00 8.36 21.62
CA THR A 188 -5.90 8.04 20.71
C THR A 188 -5.01 9.24 20.34
N ALA A 189 -5.26 10.43 20.91
CA ALA A 189 -4.58 11.67 20.51
C ALA A 189 -3.04 11.60 20.59
N THR A 190 -2.51 10.88 21.57
CA THR A 190 -1.06 10.71 21.82
C THR A 190 -0.48 9.42 21.23
N LYS A 191 -1.32 8.53 20.66
CA LYS A 191 -0.88 7.24 20.12
C LYS A 191 0.02 7.43 18.90
N LYS A 192 1.18 6.78 18.85
CA LYS A 192 2.09 6.85 17.70
C LYS A 192 1.43 6.24 16.44
N ASP A 193 1.90 6.66 15.27
CA ASP A 193 1.47 6.06 14.01
C ASP A 193 2.01 4.63 13.93
N SER A 194 1.18 3.68 13.50
CA SER A 194 1.62 2.31 13.23
C SER A 194 2.74 2.32 12.18
N GLN A 195 3.77 1.50 12.41
CA GLN A 195 4.84 1.24 11.46
C GLN A 195 4.73 -0.22 11.00
N GLY A 196 5.27 -0.52 9.81
CA GLY A 196 5.25 -1.88 9.27
C GLY A 196 3.92 -2.30 8.65
N ILE A 197 3.88 -3.56 8.21
CA ILE A 197 2.72 -4.16 7.55
C ILE A 197 1.76 -4.67 8.64
N CYS A 198 0.48 -4.33 8.50
CA CYS A 198 -0.55 -4.43 9.55
C CYS A 198 -0.58 -5.75 10.35
N PHE A 199 -0.38 -6.90 9.70
CA PHE A 199 -0.48 -8.22 10.33
C PHE A 199 0.86 -8.81 10.78
N ILE A 200 1.97 -8.26 10.27
CA ILE A 200 3.33 -8.66 10.63
C ILE A 200 3.76 -7.89 11.89
N GLY A 201 3.31 -6.64 12.02
CA GLY A 201 3.69 -5.76 13.12
C GLY A 201 5.17 -5.38 13.02
N ASP A 202 5.91 -5.56 14.11
CA ASP A 202 7.34 -5.23 14.21
C ASP A 202 8.26 -6.39 13.77
N ILE A 203 7.70 -7.50 13.29
CA ILE A 203 8.48 -8.66 12.84
C ILE A 203 9.13 -8.37 11.47
N ASP A 204 10.35 -8.85 11.27
CA ASP A 204 11.05 -8.71 10.00
C ASP A 204 10.34 -9.53 8.89
N MET A 205 10.31 -8.99 7.66
CA MET A 205 9.66 -9.66 6.54
C MET A 205 10.27 -11.03 6.25
N LYS A 206 11.59 -11.17 6.37
CA LYS A 206 12.28 -12.44 6.17
C LYS A 206 11.85 -13.45 7.23
N ASP A 207 11.81 -13.05 8.50
CA ASP A 207 11.38 -13.91 9.61
C ASP A 207 9.93 -14.35 9.44
N PHE A 208 9.06 -13.46 8.95
CA PHE A 208 7.71 -13.84 8.57
C PHE A 208 7.69 -14.88 7.44
N LEU A 209 8.39 -14.61 6.34
CA LEU A 209 8.37 -15.48 5.16
C LEU A 209 8.99 -16.85 5.42
N SER A 210 10.00 -16.96 6.30
CA SER A 210 10.66 -18.23 6.62
C SER A 210 9.74 -19.26 7.29
N HIS A 211 8.62 -18.83 7.88
CA HIS A 211 7.57 -19.73 8.38
C HIS A 211 6.72 -20.36 7.26
N TYR A 212 6.75 -19.80 6.05
CA TYR A 212 5.91 -20.21 4.91
C TYR A 212 6.69 -20.64 3.67
N ILE A 213 7.95 -20.24 3.55
CA ILE A 213 8.86 -20.53 2.45
C ILE A 213 10.13 -21.09 3.06
N ASN A 214 10.50 -22.31 2.65
CA ASN A 214 11.72 -22.95 3.14
C ASN A 214 12.95 -22.14 2.73
N GLU A 215 13.83 -21.89 3.70
CA GLU A 215 15.12 -21.28 3.41
C GLU A 215 15.98 -22.21 2.56
N GLN A 216 16.58 -21.65 1.52
CA GLN A 216 17.53 -22.32 0.66
C GLN A 216 18.77 -21.44 0.56
N PRO A 217 19.85 -21.76 1.30
CA PRO A 217 21.07 -20.98 1.23
C PRO A 217 21.61 -20.90 -0.19
N GLY A 218 22.13 -19.74 -0.57
CA GLY A 218 22.66 -19.47 -1.90
C GLY A 218 23.78 -18.46 -1.86
N SER A 219 24.38 -18.21 -3.03
CA SER A 219 25.56 -17.37 -3.16
C SER A 219 25.20 -15.91 -3.39
N VAL A 220 25.98 -15.01 -2.79
CA VAL A 220 25.98 -13.58 -3.13
C VAL A 220 27.11 -13.35 -4.12
N VAL A 221 26.80 -12.80 -5.29
CA VAL A 221 27.75 -12.55 -6.37
C VAL A 221 27.80 -11.09 -6.75
N THR A 222 28.97 -10.62 -7.20
CA THR A 222 29.10 -9.29 -7.81
C THR A 222 28.48 -9.27 -9.22
N THR A 223 28.36 -8.09 -9.79
CA THR A 223 27.93 -7.89 -11.19
C THR A 223 28.88 -8.54 -12.22
N ASN A 224 30.10 -8.89 -11.82
CA ASN A 224 31.09 -9.60 -12.63
C ASN A 224 31.06 -11.14 -12.42
N GLY A 225 30.20 -11.64 -11.53
CA GLY A 225 30.04 -13.07 -11.25
C GLY A 225 30.98 -13.62 -10.17
N GLU A 226 31.73 -12.77 -9.47
CA GLU A 226 32.55 -13.20 -8.33
C GLU A 226 31.67 -13.50 -7.12
N ILE A 227 31.80 -14.69 -6.53
CA ILE A 227 31.13 -15.04 -5.27
C ILE A 227 31.84 -14.33 -4.12
N ILE A 228 31.10 -13.50 -3.39
CA ILE A 228 31.63 -12.67 -2.29
C ILE A 228 30.95 -12.94 -0.95
N GLY A 229 30.03 -13.90 -0.91
CA GLY A 229 29.36 -14.30 0.33
C GLY A 229 28.12 -15.15 0.10
N SER A 230 27.17 -15.10 1.04
CA SER A 230 26.01 -15.99 1.09
C SER A 230 24.74 -15.33 1.64
N HIS A 231 23.60 -15.93 1.33
CA HIS A 231 22.27 -15.55 1.81
C HIS A 231 21.45 -16.78 2.21
N THR A 232 20.32 -16.60 2.89
CA THR A 232 19.45 -17.73 3.30
C THR A 232 18.33 -18.07 2.31
N GLY A 233 18.16 -17.27 1.25
CA GLY A 233 17.32 -17.60 0.09
C GLY A 233 17.03 -16.38 -0.77
N ALA A 234 17.28 -16.44 -2.08
CA ALA A 234 17.18 -15.27 -2.95
C ALA A 234 15.76 -14.67 -2.98
N LEU A 235 14.74 -15.49 -2.72
CA LEU A 235 13.33 -15.09 -2.64
C LEU A 235 13.06 -14.04 -1.56
N PHE A 236 13.81 -14.01 -0.46
CA PHE A 236 13.54 -13.11 0.66
C PHE A 236 13.99 -11.67 0.43
N TYR A 237 14.70 -11.40 -0.66
CA TYR A 237 15.32 -10.10 -0.91
C TYR A 237 14.62 -9.33 -2.01
N THR A 238 14.71 -8.01 -1.92
CA THR A 238 14.16 -7.08 -2.93
C THR A 238 15.29 -6.31 -3.63
N ILE A 239 15.08 -5.93 -4.89
CA ILE A 239 15.99 -5.04 -5.60
C ILE A 239 16.13 -3.71 -4.83
N GLY A 240 17.37 -3.27 -4.60
CA GLY A 240 17.71 -2.08 -3.81
C GLY A 240 17.91 -2.35 -2.32
N GLU A 241 17.69 -3.58 -1.84
CA GLU A 241 17.93 -3.95 -0.44
C GLU A 241 19.44 -4.04 -0.13
N ARG A 242 19.84 -3.63 1.08
CA ARG A 242 21.26 -3.53 1.49
C ARG A 242 21.66 -4.37 2.71
N HIS A 243 20.72 -5.14 3.26
CA HIS A 243 20.92 -5.90 4.50
C HIS A 243 20.42 -7.35 4.33
N GLY A 244 20.67 -8.18 5.34
CA GLY A 244 20.11 -9.53 5.44
C GLY A 244 20.95 -10.62 4.76
N PHE A 245 21.93 -10.28 3.93
CA PHE A 245 22.92 -11.19 3.35
C PHE A 245 24.31 -10.94 3.93
N THR A 246 25.19 -11.94 3.82
CA THR A 246 26.55 -11.91 4.38
C THR A 246 27.57 -11.73 3.27
N ILE A 247 28.52 -10.82 3.49
CA ILE A 247 29.74 -10.68 2.69
C ILE A 247 30.90 -11.27 3.49
N ASP A 248 31.67 -12.15 2.85
CA ASP A 248 32.80 -12.83 3.46
C ASP A 248 33.91 -11.83 3.80
N ALA A 249 34.63 -12.07 4.90
CA ALA A 249 35.58 -11.11 5.46
C ALA A 249 36.69 -10.69 4.48
N GLN A 250 37.12 -11.60 3.61
CA GLN A 250 38.14 -11.35 2.60
C GLN A 250 37.68 -10.41 1.47
N HIS A 251 36.37 -10.27 1.27
CA HIS A 251 35.76 -9.39 0.26
C HIS A 251 35.21 -8.09 0.88
N LYS A 252 35.28 -7.94 2.21
CA LYS A 252 35.06 -6.65 2.88
C LYS A 252 36.31 -5.80 2.64
N GLY A 253 36.23 -4.92 1.64
CA GLY A 253 37.30 -3.98 1.33
C GLY A 253 37.60 -3.01 2.47
N THR A 254 38.59 -2.14 2.28
CA THR A 254 38.91 -1.04 3.22
C THR A 254 37.91 0.13 3.15
N SER A 255 37.09 0.15 2.10
CA SER A 255 35.96 1.07 1.94
C SER A 255 34.72 0.48 2.61
N ASP A 256 34.09 1.24 3.50
CA ASP A 256 32.86 0.88 4.24
C ASP A 256 31.59 1.07 3.38
N GLU A 257 31.74 1.02 2.05
CA GLU A 257 30.64 1.22 1.11
C GLU A 257 29.68 0.02 1.09
N PRO A 258 28.36 0.25 1.29
CA PRO A 258 27.38 -0.83 1.37
C PRO A 258 27.11 -1.46 -0.01
N TYR A 259 26.87 -2.76 -0.01
CA TYR A 259 26.35 -3.48 -1.17
C TYR A 259 24.82 -3.38 -1.23
N TYR A 260 24.29 -3.24 -2.43
CA TYR A 260 22.86 -3.26 -2.73
C TYR A 260 22.53 -4.42 -3.67
N VAL A 261 21.40 -5.09 -3.46
CA VAL A 261 20.86 -6.09 -4.38
C VAL A 261 20.45 -5.40 -5.68
N VAL A 262 21.08 -5.78 -6.79
CA VAL A 262 20.81 -5.23 -8.13
C VAL A 262 20.15 -6.26 -9.07
N GLY A 263 20.08 -7.51 -8.66
CA GLY A 263 19.45 -8.58 -9.42
C GLY A 263 19.27 -9.84 -8.58
N LYS A 264 18.39 -10.71 -9.05
CA LYS A 264 18.15 -12.02 -8.45
C LYS A 264 18.07 -13.05 -9.57
N ASP A 265 18.78 -14.15 -9.43
CA ASP A 265 18.60 -15.34 -10.25
C ASP A 265 17.91 -16.39 -9.37
N ILE A 266 16.61 -16.57 -9.59
CA ILE A 266 15.81 -17.48 -8.77
C ILE A 266 16.09 -18.94 -9.13
N GLU A 267 16.41 -19.24 -10.39
CA GLU A 267 16.72 -20.59 -10.84
C GLU A 267 18.05 -21.08 -10.26
N GLN A 268 19.05 -20.21 -10.23
CA GLN A 268 20.37 -20.49 -9.63
C GLN A 268 20.45 -20.13 -8.13
N ASN A 269 19.35 -19.67 -7.54
CA ASN A 269 19.28 -19.19 -6.15
C ASN A 269 20.47 -18.29 -5.77
N THR A 270 20.67 -17.24 -6.56
CA THR A 270 21.82 -16.33 -6.45
C THR A 270 21.36 -14.88 -6.33
N LEU A 271 21.96 -14.13 -5.41
CA LEU A 271 21.79 -12.68 -5.29
C LEU A 271 22.92 -11.94 -5.96
N ILE A 272 22.58 -11.02 -6.87
CA ILE A 272 23.55 -10.16 -7.54
C ILE A 272 23.59 -8.82 -6.81
N VAL A 273 24.77 -8.41 -6.35
CA VAL A 273 24.97 -7.18 -5.58
C VAL A 273 25.99 -6.24 -6.20
N SER A 274 25.87 -4.94 -5.90
CA SER A 274 26.80 -3.90 -6.32
C SER A 274 26.92 -2.80 -5.28
N GLN A 275 28.11 -2.23 -5.10
CA GLN A 275 28.32 -0.96 -4.38
C GLN A 275 27.91 0.25 -5.23
N HIS A 276 27.82 0.08 -6.56
CA HIS A 276 27.40 1.11 -7.51
C HIS A 276 26.16 0.62 -8.28
N PRO A 277 24.98 0.56 -7.64
CA PRO A 277 23.78 -0.03 -8.23
C PRO A 277 23.38 0.61 -9.56
N ASP A 278 23.59 1.92 -9.71
CA ASP A 278 23.24 2.69 -10.92
C ASP A 278 24.04 2.28 -12.17
N THR A 279 25.18 1.59 -11.98
CA THR A 279 26.02 1.14 -13.10
C THR A 279 25.57 -0.21 -13.67
N TYR A 280 24.69 -0.93 -12.98
CA TYR A 280 24.23 -2.25 -13.39
C TYR A 280 23.11 -2.19 -14.44
N LYS A 281 23.52 -2.04 -15.71
CA LYS A 281 22.60 -1.89 -16.84
C LYS A 281 21.69 -3.08 -17.11
N LYS A 282 22.03 -4.30 -16.66
CA LYS A 282 21.23 -5.50 -16.96
C LYS A 282 19.84 -5.47 -16.35
N ASN A 283 19.65 -4.76 -15.23
CA ASN A 283 18.33 -4.59 -14.61
C ASN A 283 17.66 -3.26 -14.98
N THR A 284 18.32 -2.45 -15.81
CA THR A 284 17.80 -1.14 -16.23
C THR A 284 16.71 -1.36 -17.27
N GLN A 285 15.47 -1.08 -16.89
CA GLN A 285 14.31 -1.25 -17.76
C GLN A 285 13.85 0.10 -18.28
N HIS A 286 13.66 0.16 -19.60
CA HIS A 286 13.04 1.31 -20.26
C HIS A 286 11.55 1.07 -20.48
N ARG A 287 11.16 -0.18 -20.74
CA ARG A 287 9.79 -0.59 -21.03
C ARG A 287 9.35 -1.67 -20.07
N VAL A 288 8.17 -1.52 -19.49
CA VAL A 288 7.59 -2.48 -18.53
C VAL A 288 6.20 -2.90 -18.96
N HIS A 289 5.90 -4.17 -18.72
CA HIS A 289 4.57 -4.73 -18.89
C HIS A 289 3.82 -4.70 -17.57
N LEU A 290 2.62 -4.16 -17.60
CA LEU A 290 1.75 -4.02 -16.44
C LEU A 290 0.53 -4.91 -16.60
N ILE A 291 0.15 -5.53 -15.49
CA ILE A 291 -1.07 -6.33 -15.34
C ILE A 291 -1.96 -5.70 -14.27
N HIS A 292 -3.22 -6.14 -14.23
CA HIS A 292 -4.22 -5.65 -13.26
C HIS A 292 -4.45 -4.13 -13.32
N ILE A 293 -4.42 -3.57 -14.53
CA ILE A 293 -4.66 -2.14 -14.73
C ILE A 293 -6.02 -1.71 -14.16
N VAL A 294 -5.99 -0.59 -13.44
CA VAL A 294 -7.16 0.20 -13.07
C VAL A 294 -6.99 1.59 -13.67
N ASP A 295 -7.93 1.97 -14.52
CA ASP A 295 -8.12 3.35 -14.97
C ASP A 295 -9.33 3.92 -14.23
N ASN A 296 -9.10 4.88 -13.34
CA ASN A 296 -10.16 5.44 -12.51
C ASN A 296 -10.80 6.70 -13.14
N GLN A 297 -10.22 7.26 -14.21
CA GLN A 297 -10.76 8.43 -14.91
C GLN A 297 -11.17 8.14 -16.37
N ASP A 298 -10.97 6.92 -16.87
CA ASP A 298 -11.23 6.52 -18.26
C ASP A 298 -10.48 7.38 -19.28
N ILE A 299 -9.18 7.58 -19.05
CA ILE A 299 -8.32 8.44 -19.88
C ILE A 299 -7.16 7.72 -20.54
N PHE A 300 -6.84 6.49 -20.13
CA PHE A 300 -5.70 5.76 -20.64
C PHE A 300 -5.89 5.40 -22.10
N LYS A 301 -4.86 5.71 -22.90
CA LYS A 301 -4.79 5.40 -24.33
C LYS A 301 -3.34 5.42 -24.78
N GLU A 302 -3.06 4.73 -25.88
CA GLU A 302 -1.75 4.73 -26.51
C GLU A 302 -1.29 6.15 -26.88
N GLY A 303 0.01 6.40 -26.71
CA GLY A 303 0.65 7.70 -26.92
C GLY A 303 0.44 8.72 -25.80
N LEU A 304 -0.25 8.37 -24.72
CA LEU A 304 -0.45 9.29 -23.60
C LEU A 304 0.80 9.39 -22.72
N ASN A 305 1.28 10.62 -22.52
CA ASN A 305 2.36 10.95 -21.58
C ASN A 305 1.79 11.19 -20.19
N LEU A 306 2.40 10.58 -19.18
CA LEU A 306 1.94 10.61 -17.78
C LEU A 306 3.12 10.68 -16.82
N GLU A 307 2.82 11.17 -15.62
CA GLU A 307 3.70 11.04 -14.46
C GLU A 307 3.46 9.68 -13.78
N VAL A 308 4.51 9.06 -13.26
CA VAL A 308 4.42 7.78 -12.55
C VAL A 308 5.27 7.73 -11.30
N GLN A 309 4.80 6.96 -10.32
CA GLN A 309 5.60 6.51 -9.19
C GLN A 309 5.61 4.99 -9.16
N ILE A 310 6.81 4.42 -9.03
CA ILE A 310 7.05 2.96 -8.98
C ILE A 310 7.33 2.45 -7.56
N ARG A 311 7.42 3.37 -6.60
CA ARG A 311 7.59 3.11 -5.18
C ARG A 311 6.96 4.23 -4.36
N TYR A 312 6.45 3.89 -3.18
CA TYR A 312 5.91 4.88 -2.26
C TYR A 312 7.01 5.88 -1.86
N ARG A 313 6.72 7.18 -1.98
CA ARG A 313 7.68 8.30 -1.81
C ARG A 313 8.90 8.23 -2.74
N GLY A 314 8.78 7.52 -3.85
CA GLY A 314 9.75 7.56 -4.92
C GLY A 314 9.69 8.86 -5.70
N GLU A 315 10.76 9.09 -6.47
CA GLU A 315 10.80 10.13 -7.48
C GLU A 315 9.64 9.94 -8.48
N VAL A 316 9.05 11.07 -8.90
CA VAL A 316 8.07 11.07 -9.98
C VAL A 316 8.81 11.02 -11.31
N LYS A 317 8.47 10.04 -12.14
CA LYS A 317 9.07 9.83 -13.46
C LYS A 317 8.06 10.13 -14.55
N GLN A 318 8.55 10.38 -15.76
CA GLN A 318 7.72 10.50 -16.94
C GLN A 318 7.67 9.17 -17.68
N CYS A 319 6.50 8.79 -18.21
CA CYS A 319 6.34 7.65 -19.10
C CYS A 319 5.34 7.91 -20.21
N THR A 320 5.40 7.08 -21.25
CA THR A 320 4.42 7.03 -22.34
C THR A 320 3.72 5.67 -22.34
N ILE A 321 2.40 5.65 -22.51
CA ILE A 321 1.65 4.41 -22.78
C ILE A 321 1.94 3.99 -24.23
N VAL A 322 2.57 2.84 -24.42
CA VAL A 322 2.92 2.35 -25.79
C VAL A 322 1.94 1.29 -26.30
N GLU A 323 1.26 0.58 -25.39
CA GLU A 323 0.24 -0.41 -25.72
C GLU A 323 -0.79 -0.44 -24.59
N TYR A 324 -2.08 -0.45 -24.93
CA TYR A 324 -3.14 -0.54 -23.93
C TYR A 324 -4.24 -1.52 -24.35
N GLN A 325 -4.43 -2.56 -23.53
CA GLN A 325 -5.43 -3.60 -23.73
C GLN A 325 -6.42 -3.62 -22.55
N PRO A 326 -7.42 -2.72 -22.52
CA PRO A 326 -8.35 -2.57 -21.38
C PRO A 326 -9.10 -3.87 -21.04
N SER A 327 -9.53 -4.64 -22.04
CA SER A 327 -10.27 -5.89 -21.84
C SER A 327 -9.46 -6.96 -21.10
N LEU A 328 -8.13 -6.95 -21.27
CA LEU A 328 -7.22 -7.84 -20.56
C LEU A 328 -6.63 -7.21 -19.29
N LYS A 329 -6.94 -5.94 -19.01
CA LYS A 329 -6.30 -5.13 -17.96
C LYS A 329 -4.78 -5.16 -18.05
N ARG A 330 -4.25 -5.01 -19.26
CA ARG A 330 -2.81 -4.99 -19.57
C ARG A 330 -2.42 -3.68 -20.22
N MET A 331 -1.20 -3.23 -19.91
CA MET A 331 -0.62 -2.04 -20.49
C MET A 331 0.89 -2.22 -20.59
N THR A 332 1.50 -1.70 -21.64
CA THR A 332 2.95 -1.55 -21.73
C THR A 332 3.26 -0.06 -21.66
N VAL A 333 4.19 0.33 -20.79
CA VAL A 333 4.65 1.72 -20.66
C VAL A 333 6.15 1.82 -20.87
N GLU A 334 6.58 2.96 -21.40
CA GLU A 334 7.98 3.29 -21.64
C GLU A 334 8.35 4.53 -20.82
N PHE A 335 9.30 4.38 -19.90
CA PHE A 335 9.80 5.48 -19.08
C PHE A 335 10.68 6.39 -19.92
N ALA A 336 10.65 7.70 -19.68
CA ALA A 336 11.50 8.65 -20.39
C ALA A 336 13.00 8.39 -20.13
N GLU A 337 13.33 8.04 -18.89
CA GLU A 337 14.67 7.62 -18.48
C GLU A 337 14.62 6.18 -17.97
N PRO A 338 15.56 5.30 -18.38
CA PRO A 338 15.63 3.94 -17.87
C PRO A 338 15.85 3.87 -16.35
N ASP A 339 15.32 2.83 -15.69
CA ASP A 339 15.42 2.67 -14.22
C ASP A 339 15.82 1.24 -13.82
N ALA A 340 16.82 1.12 -12.94
CA ALA A 340 17.36 -0.16 -12.44
C ALA A 340 16.67 -0.69 -11.17
N THR A 341 15.79 0.10 -10.56
CA THR A 341 15.04 -0.17 -9.31
C THR A 341 13.66 -0.75 -9.55
N ILE A 342 13.25 -0.91 -10.82
CA ILE A 342 11.99 -1.54 -11.20
C ILE A 342 12.01 -3.00 -10.74
N ALA A 343 11.02 -3.38 -9.93
CA ALA A 343 10.88 -4.73 -9.38
C ALA A 343 9.51 -5.32 -9.74
N SER A 344 9.51 -6.53 -10.28
CA SER A 344 8.28 -7.27 -10.57
C SER A 344 7.46 -7.51 -9.28
N GLY A 345 6.13 -7.40 -9.38
CA GLY A 345 5.19 -7.43 -8.26
C GLY A 345 4.91 -6.06 -7.61
N GLN A 346 5.75 -5.04 -7.83
CA GLN A 346 5.48 -3.69 -7.34
C GLN A 346 4.43 -2.96 -8.17
N SER A 347 3.87 -1.88 -7.60
CA SER A 347 2.89 -1.04 -8.27
C SER A 347 3.55 0.05 -9.12
N VAL A 348 2.99 0.31 -10.29
CA VAL A 348 3.16 1.59 -11.01
C VAL A 348 1.87 2.37 -10.84
N VAL A 349 1.97 3.58 -10.29
CA VAL A 349 0.83 4.46 -10.06
C VAL A 349 0.96 5.68 -10.96
N PHE A 350 -0.09 5.97 -11.72
CA PHE A 350 -0.13 7.04 -12.70
C PHE A 350 -0.73 8.31 -12.12
N TYR A 351 -0.13 9.43 -12.48
CA TYR A 351 -0.51 10.75 -12.01
C TYR A 351 -0.56 11.77 -13.15
N ARG A 352 -1.30 12.84 -12.91
CA ARG A 352 -1.23 14.10 -13.66
C ARG A 352 -1.29 15.24 -12.66
N GLY A 353 -0.13 15.75 -12.25
CA GLY A 353 -0.02 16.63 -11.10
C GLY A 353 -0.54 15.92 -9.85
N ASP A 354 -1.55 16.51 -9.21
CA ASP A 354 -2.15 15.97 -7.99
C ASP A 354 -3.20 14.88 -8.24
N VAL A 355 -3.60 14.64 -9.49
CA VAL A 355 -4.62 13.61 -9.79
C VAL A 355 -3.98 12.23 -9.84
N CYS A 356 -4.47 11.30 -9.03
CA CYS A 356 -4.14 9.87 -9.14
C CYS A 356 -5.09 9.19 -10.11
N LEU A 357 -4.55 8.71 -11.24
CA LEU A 357 -5.31 8.20 -12.38
C LEU A 357 -5.58 6.69 -12.30
N GLY A 358 -4.96 6.02 -11.32
CA GLY A 358 -4.98 4.58 -11.18
C GLY A 358 -3.58 3.99 -11.30
N GLY A 359 -3.46 2.74 -11.71
CA GLY A 359 -2.19 2.03 -11.65
C GLY A 359 -2.24 0.62 -12.23
N GLY A 360 -1.13 -0.08 -12.04
CA GLY A 360 -0.93 -1.47 -12.45
C GLY A 360 0.17 -2.15 -11.63
N ILE A 361 0.29 -3.46 -11.78
CA ILE A 361 1.36 -4.27 -11.18
C ILE A 361 2.37 -4.61 -12.27
N ILE A 362 3.66 -4.44 -11.96
CA ILE A 362 4.76 -4.84 -12.86
C ILE A 362 4.78 -6.36 -12.95
N ALA A 363 4.66 -6.89 -14.17
CA ALA A 363 4.56 -8.32 -14.46
C ALA A 363 5.86 -9.09 -14.19
#